data_AF-A0A953E259-F1
#
_entry.id   AF-A0A953E259-F1
#
_cell.length_a   1.000
_cell.length_b   1.000
_cell.length_c   1.000
_cell.angle_alpha   90.00
_cell.angle_beta   90.00
_cell.angle_gamma   90.00
#
_symmetry.space_group_name_H-M   'P 1'
#
loop_
_entity.id
_entity.type
_entity.pdbx_description
1 polymer ?
#
loop_
_entity_poly.entity_id
_entity_poly.type
_entity_poly.pdbx_seq_one_letter_code
_entity_poly.pdbx_strand_id
1 'polypeptide(L)' 'MSYVTYVFQKLFGYPREKAQRLMLQVHYEGKAVVSSGTREQMENDAARLHAHGLWATVQQD' A
#
# COMPACT_ATOMS: atom_id res chain seq x y z
N MET A 1 7.79 -10.81 0.57
CA MET A 1 8.07 -10.10 -0.70
C MET A 1 8.77 -8.77 -0.45
N SER A 2 10.09 -8.69 -0.67
CA SER A 2 10.93 -7.53 -0.35
C SER A 2 10.59 -6.25 -1.14
N TYR A 3 10.16 -6.37 -2.39
CA TYR A 3 9.80 -5.23 -3.24
C TYR A 3 8.56 -4.48 -2.73
N VAL A 4 7.49 -5.19 -2.38
CA VAL A 4 6.25 -4.60 -1.85
C VAL A 4 6.53 -3.86 -0.54
N THR A 5 7.33 -4.46 0.35
CA THR A 5 7.79 -3.81 1.58
C THR A 5 8.54 -2.51 1.27
N TYR A 6 9.49 -2.52 0.32
CA TYR A 6 10.20 -1.32 -0.10
C TYR A 6 9.27 -0.23 -0.65
N VAL A 7 8.30 -0.59 -1.50
CA VAL A 7 7.34 0.38 -2.04
C VAL A 7 6.50 1.00 -0.93
N PHE A 8 6.06 0.21 0.06
CA PHE A 8 5.32 0.73 1.22
C PHE A 8 6.17 1.68 2.06
N GLN A 9 7.45 1.39 2.26
CA GLN A 9 8.38 2.31 2.92
C GLN A 9 8.54 3.61 2.11
N LYS A 10 8.72 3.50 0.80
CA LYS A 10 8.97 4.65 -0.09
C LYS A 10 7.75 5.56 -0.23
N LEU A 11 6.55 5.00 -0.38
CA LEU A 11 5.36 5.80 -0.66
C LEU A 11 4.67 6.36 0.58
N PHE A 12 4.66 5.57 1.66
CA PHE A 12 3.92 5.89 2.89
C PHE A 12 4.83 6.20 4.09
N GLY A 13 6.16 6.15 3.91
CA GLY A 13 7.11 6.44 4.99
C GLY A 13 7.09 5.44 6.13
N TYR A 14 6.52 4.24 5.92
CA TYR A 14 6.39 3.27 7.00
C TYR A 14 7.74 2.71 7.43
N PRO A 15 7.92 2.44 8.75
CA PRO A 15 9.06 1.67 9.20
C PRO A 15 8.99 0.26 8.60
N ARG A 16 10.16 -0.37 8.40
CA ARG A 16 10.30 -1.68 7.75
C ARG A 16 9.38 -2.73 8.36
N GLU A 17 9.24 -2.76 9.69
CA GLU A 17 8.38 -3.72 10.39
C GLU A 17 6.91 -3.58 10.01
N LYS A 18 6.39 -2.35 9.93
CA LYS A 18 5.00 -2.08 9.51
C LYS A 18 4.81 -2.43 8.04
N ALA A 19 5.74 -2.01 7.18
CA ALA A 19 5.69 -2.32 5.75
C ALA A 19 5.77 -3.84 5.49
N GLN A 20 6.54 -4.57 6.29
CA GLN A 20 6.61 -6.03 6.21
C GLN A 20 5.31 -6.67 6.67
N ARG A 21 4.70 -6.19 7.76
CA ARG A 21 3.40 -6.69 8.23
C ARG A 21 2.30 -6.52 7.19
N LEU A 22 2.18 -5.32 6.60
CA LEU A 22 1.20 -5.03 5.55
C LEU A 22 1.44 -5.88 4.30
N MET A 23 2.70 -6.07 3.93
CA MET A 23 3.04 -6.96 2.81
C MET A 23 2.65 -8.41 3.10
N LEU A 24 2.89 -8.91 4.30
CA LEU A 24 2.48 -10.26 4.70
C LEU A 24 0.95 -10.39 4.69
N GLN A 25 0.24 -9.34 5.10
CA GLN A 25 -1.21 -9.30 5.01
C GLN A 25 -1.69 -9.44 3.55
N VAL A 26 -1.11 -8.68 2.61
CA VAL A 26 -1.40 -8.86 1.18
C VAL A 26 -1.07 -10.28 0.72
N HIS A 27 0.04 -10.85 1.19
CA HIS A 27 0.48 -12.18 0.78
C HIS A 27 -0.46 -13.30 1.25
N TYR A 28 -0.98 -13.22 2.48
CA TYR A 28 -1.83 -14.25 3.07
C TYR A 28 -3.33 -14.02 2.87
N GLU A 29 -3.78 -12.75 2.91
CA GLU A 29 -5.19 -12.37 2.86
C GLU A 29 -5.60 -11.82 1.48
N GLY A 30 -4.64 -11.61 0.57
CA GLY A 30 -4.87 -11.08 -0.78
C GLY A 30 -5.06 -9.56 -0.84
N LYS A 31 -5.17 -8.87 0.29
CA LYS A 31 -5.34 -7.41 0.37
C LYS A 31 -4.85 -6.84 1.71
N ALA A 32 -4.59 -5.54 1.75
CA ALA A 32 -4.32 -4.80 2.98
C ALA A 32 -4.71 -3.33 2.81
N VAL A 33 -5.16 -2.69 3.89
CA VAL A 33 -5.38 -1.23 3.91
C VAL A 33 -4.04 -0.55 4.20
N VAL A 34 -3.53 0.19 3.22
CA VAL A 34 -2.19 0.80 3.29
C VAL A 34 -2.22 2.30 3.56
N SER A 35 -3.33 2.98 3.28
CA SER A 35 -3.53 4.43 3.48
C SER A 35 -5.02 4.69 3.75
N SER A 36 -5.34 5.77 4.46
CA SER A 36 -6.71 6.26 4.67
C SER A 36 -6.70 7.79 4.68
N GLY A 37 -7.75 8.42 4.14
CA GLY A 37 -7.79 9.87 3.97
C GLY A 37 -8.93 10.33 3.06
N THR A 38 -8.80 11.54 2.53
CA THR A 38 -9.77 12.05 1.55
C THR A 38 -9.72 11.23 0.26
N ARG A 39 -10.82 11.23 -0.50
CA ARG A 39 -10.88 10.54 -1.80
C ARG A 39 -9.72 10.93 -2.72
N GLU A 40 -9.40 12.22 -2.80
CA GLU A 40 -8.31 12.73 -3.61
C GLU A 40 -6.94 12.17 -3.19
N GLN A 41 -6.66 12.11 -1.88
CA GLN A 41 -5.42 11.51 -1.37
C GLN A 41 -5.34 10.03 -1.72
N MET A 42 -6.45 9.29 -1.57
CA MET A 42 -6.49 7.85 -1.87
C MET A 42 -6.33 7.56 -3.36
N GLU A 43 -6.94 8.37 -4.24
CA GLU A 43 -6.78 8.25 -5.69
C GLU A 43 -5.31 8.50 -6.10
N ASN A 44 -4.66 9.50 -5.50
CA ASN A 44 -3.23 9.77 -5.72
C ASN A 44 -2.35 8.60 -5.23
N ASP A 45 -2.60 8.07 -4.04
CA ASP A 45 -1.86 6.92 -3.51
C ASP A 45 -2.03 5.66 -4.38
N ALA A 46 -3.24 5.40 -4.86
CA ALA A 46 -3.50 4.30 -5.79
C ALA A 46 -2.74 4.48 -7.12
N ALA A 47 -2.71 5.71 -7.68
CA ALA A 47 -1.93 6.01 -8.87
C ALA A 47 -0.42 5.79 -8.66
N ARG A 48 0.12 6.21 -7.50
CA ARG A 48 1.53 5.98 -7.13
C ARG A 48 1.85 4.49 -7.00
N LEU A 49 0.94 3.70 -6.42
CA LEU A 49 1.10 2.24 -6.33
C LEU A 49 1.09 1.59 -7.72
N HIS A 50 0.18 2.00 -8.61
CA HIS A 50 0.13 1.50 -9.99
C HIS A 50 1.41 1.84 -10.77
N ALA A 51 1.96 3.05 -10.58
CA ALA A 51 3.25 3.43 -11.18
C ALA A 51 4.43 2.53 -10.70
N HIS A 52 4.29 1.92 -9.53
CA HIS A 52 5.23 0.93 -8.99
C HIS A 52 4.90 -0.52 -9.37
N GLY A 53 3.88 -0.75 -10.21
CA GLY A 53 3.42 -2.07 -10.62
C GLY A 53 2.59 -2.80 -9.57
N LEU A 54 2.13 -2.10 -8.53
CA LEU A 54 1.26 -2.67 -7.50
C LEU A 54 -0.19 -2.30 -7.81
N TRP A 55 -1.05 -3.31 -7.88
CA TRP A 55 -2.50 -3.08 -7.97
C TRP A 55 -3.02 -2.49 -6.65
N ALA A 56 -3.77 -1.40 -6.75
CA ALA A 56 -4.45 -0.80 -5.61
C ALA A 56 -5.88 -0.38 -5.98
N THR A 57 -6.81 -0.48 -5.03
CA THR A 57 -8.17 0.02 -5.17
C THR A 57 -8.50 0.99 -4.05
N VAL A 58 -9.39 1.95 -4.33
CA VAL A 58 -9.95 2.86 -3.32
C VAL A 58 -11.35 2.36 -2.99
N GLN A 59 -11.64 2.20 -1.70
CA GLN A 59 -12.95 1.80 -1.21
C GLN A 59 -13.42 2.83 -0.17
N GLN A 60 -14.72 3.14 -0.20
CA GLN A 60 -15.38 3.87 0.88
C GLN A 60 -15.85 2.87 1.94
N ASP A 61 -15.46 3.09 3.20
CA ASP A 61 -16.06 2.41 4.36
C ASP A 61 -17.49 2.90 4.60
#